data_AF-A0A7Y5V2G2-F1
#
_entry.id   AF-A0A7Y5V2G2-F1
#
_cell.length_a   1.000
_cell.length_b   1.000
_cell.length_c   1.000
_cell.angle_alpha   90.00
_cell.angle_beta   90.00
_cell.angle_gamma   90.00
#
_symmetry.space_group_name_H-M   'P 1'
#
loop_
_entity.id
_entity.type
_entity.pdbx_description
1 polymer ?
#
loop_
_entity_poly.entity_id
_entity_poly.type
_entity_poly.pdbx_seq_one_letter_code
_entity_poly.pdbx_strand_id
1 'polypeptide(L)'
;MNSRTLVILAAALIIVVVIIVAATLLFTPGQTEPAFQAAVAFVEAAARGDDAAALALVSPAIRDAAAAGCPEGSLSACVDAYTPPEWGDLKSVVFRRATPDGESWDVDLISYYAANRGASGVCIYARMEPVDGSWQVTRYAGFIHCADPAWRDISSNPDAPNSEP
;
A
#
# COMPACT_ATOMS: atom_id res chain seq x y z
N MET A 1 -24.12 23.96 40.31
CA MET A 1 -23.98 22.62 39.69
C MET A 1 -23.19 21.75 40.65
N ASN A 2 -23.72 20.61 41.08
CA ASN A 2 -23.16 19.86 42.21
C ASN A 2 -21.96 19.00 41.77
N SER A 3 -20.96 18.79 42.64
CA SER A 3 -19.74 18.04 42.31
C SER A 3 -20.05 16.61 41.83
N ARG A 4 -21.08 15.98 42.40
CA ARG A 4 -21.58 14.68 41.95
C ARG A 4 -22.10 14.68 40.51
N THR A 5 -22.77 15.74 40.08
CA THR A 5 -23.29 15.87 38.71
C THR A 5 -22.15 16.01 37.71
N LEU A 6 -21.09 16.75 38.08
CA LEU A 6 -19.86 16.87 37.29
C LEU A 6 -19.12 15.54 37.14
N VAL A 7 -19.00 14.76 38.22
CA VAL A 7 -18.36 13.43 38.19
C VAL A 7 -19.13 12.45 37.31
N ILE A 8 -20.46 12.45 37.38
CA ILE A 8 -21.31 11.56 36.55
C ILE A 8 -21.18 11.92 35.06
N LEU A 9 -21.21 13.21 34.73
CA LEU A 9 -21.05 13.66 33.34
C LEU A 9 -19.65 13.32 32.79
N ALA A 10 -18.60 13.51 33.58
CA ALA A 10 -17.24 13.14 33.19
C ALA A 10 -17.11 11.62 32.96
N ALA A 11 -17.69 10.80 33.86
CA ALA A 11 -17.67 9.35 33.70
C ALA A 11 -18.46 8.88 32.47
N ALA A 12 -19.64 9.46 32.22
CA ALA A 12 -20.45 9.14 31.04
C ALA A 12 -19.71 9.50 29.74
N LEU A 13 -19.03 10.65 29.70
CA LEU A 13 -18.23 11.07 28.55
C LEU A 13 -17.08 10.08 28.28
N ILE A 14 -16.36 9.66 29.33
CA ILE A 14 -15.26 8.68 29.20
C ILE A 14 -15.79 7.37 28.61
N ILE A 15 -16.94 6.87 29.11
CA ILE A 15 -17.54 5.63 28.61
C ILE A 15 -17.90 5.76 27.12
N VAL A 16 -18.50 6.87 26.71
CA VAL A 16 -18.83 7.13 25.30
C VAL A 16 -17.57 7.15 24.43
N VAL A 17 -16.49 7.81 24.87
CA VAL A 17 -15.22 7.83 24.16
C VAL A 17 -14.64 6.42 24.00
N VAL A 18 -14.64 5.62 25.07
CA VAL A 18 -14.15 4.23 25.03
C VAL A 18 -14.96 3.37 24.05
N ILE A 19 -16.29 3.51 24.05
CA ILE A 19 -17.17 2.79 23.11
C ILE A 19 -16.86 3.18 21.67
N ILE A 20 -16.67 4.47 21.39
CA ILE A 20 -16.33 4.95 20.05
C ILE A 20 -14.98 4.37 19.61
N VAL A 21 -13.96 4.41 20.46
CA VAL A 21 -12.64 3.85 20.14
C VAL A 21 -12.74 2.34 19.87
N ALA A 22 -13.42 1.59 20.74
CA ALA A 22 -13.62 0.15 20.56
C ALA A 22 -14.39 -0.17 19.26
N ALA A 23 -15.44 0.59 18.96
CA ALA A 23 -16.18 0.45 17.71
C ALA A 23 -15.29 0.76 16.50
N THR A 24 -14.47 1.82 16.54
CA THR A 24 -13.54 2.11 15.43
C THR A 24 -12.51 1.00 15.23
N LEU A 25 -11.98 0.39 16.30
CA LEU A 25 -11.05 -0.73 16.17
C LEU A 25 -11.72 -1.98 15.57
N LEU A 26 -13.01 -2.20 15.86
CA LEU A 26 -13.78 -3.33 15.32
C LEU A 26 -14.28 -3.09 13.88
N PHE A 27 -14.52 -1.83 13.49
CA PHE A 27 -15.15 -1.48 12.21
C PHE A 27 -14.22 -0.78 11.20
N THR A 28 -12.90 -0.71 11.44
CA THR A 28 -11.93 -0.18 10.46
C THR A 28 -10.90 -1.22 9.99
N PRO A 29 -11.27 -2.41 9.47
CA PRO A 29 -10.31 -3.48 9.22
C PRO A 29 -9.34 -3.20 8.07
N GLY A 30 -9.70 -2.30 7.14
CA GLY A 30 -9.01 -2.14 5.86
C GLY A 30 -7.82 -1.16 5.82
N GLN A 31 -7.59 -0.34 6.85
CA GLN A 31 -6.45 0.60 6.88
C GLN A 31 -5.50 0.37 8.06
N THR A 32 -5.89 -0.45 9.02
CA THR A 32 -5.08 -0.78 10.21
C THR A 32 -4.37 -2.12 10.09
N GLU A 33 -4.59 -2.88 9.01
CA GLU A 33 -3.86 -4.13 8.82
C GLU A 33 -2.40 -3.85 8.46
N PRO A 34 -1.43 -4.38 9.21
CA PRO A 34 -0.01 -4.11 8.98
C PRO A 34 0.45 -4.48 7.55
N ALA A 35 -0.18 -5.48 6.93
CA ALA A 35 0.08 -5.85 5.53
C ALA A 35 -0.19 -4.69 4.55
N PHE A 36 -1.32 -4.00 4.72
CA PHE A 36 -1.72 -2.93 3.80
C PHE A 36 -0.88 -1.68 4.01
N GLN A 37 -0.50 -1.40 5.26
CA GLN A 37 0.43 -0.31 5.57
C GLN A 37 1.82 -0.56 4.96
N ALA A 38 2.32 -1.79 5.04
CA ALA A 38 3.57 -2.18 4.39
C ALA A 38 3.49 -2.05 2.87
N ALA A 39 2.37 -2.45 2.25
CA ALA A 39 2.15 -2.29 0.81
C ALA A 39 2.18 -0.82 0.37
N VAL A 40 1.48 0.07 1.11
CA VAL A 40 1.50 1.51 0.85
C VAL A 40 2.91 2.08 1.03
N ALA A 41 3.57 1.74 2.13
CA ALA A 41 4.92 2.22 2.44
C ALA A 41 5.94 1.77 1.38
N PHE A 42 5.80 0.57 0.84
CA PHE A 42 6.65 0.08 -0.25
C PHE A 42 6.53 0.97 -1.48
N VAL A 43 5.30 1.18 -1.98
CA VAL A 43 5.08 2.00 -3.18
C VAL A 43 5.55 3.44 -2.95
N GLU A 44 5.27 3.99 -1.77
CA GLU A 44 5.71 5.34 -1.41
C GLU A 44 7.23 5.49 -1.39
N ALA A 45 7.95 4.51 -0.83
CA ALA A 45 9.41 4.53 -0.80
C ALA A 45 10.00 4.36 -2.21
N ALA A 46 9.51 3.36 -2.96
CA ALA A 46 10.00 3.07 -4.29
C ALA A 46 9.78 4.24 -5.27
N ALA A 47 8.58 4.82 -5.30
CA ALA A 47 8.27 5.95 -6.18
C ALA A 47 8.85 7.30 -5.71
N ARG A 48 9.54 7.35 -4.57
CA ARG A 48 10.28 8.54 -4.08
C ARG A 48 11.80 8.39 -4.19
N GLY A 49 12.30 7.27 -4.73
CA GLY A 49 13.74 7.03 -4.80
C GLY A 49 14.37 6.53 -3.49
N ASP A 50 13.58 6.12 -2.50
CA ASP A 50 14.09 5.60 -1.22
C ASP A 50 14.28 4.09 -1.29
N ASP A 51 15.33 3.65 -1.97
CA ASP A 51 15.67 2.23 -2.11
C ASP A 51 15.86 1.54 -0.77
N ALA A 52 16.44 2.21 0.23
CA ALA A 52 16.68 1.60 1.54
C ALA A 52 15.35 1.24 2.23
N ALA A 53 14.39 2.15 2.23
CA ALA A 53 13.06 1.88 2.79
C ALA A 53 12.26 0.89 1.93
N ALA A 54 12.34 0.99 0.60
CA ALA A 54 11.64 0.08 -0.30
C ALA A 54 12.17 -1.35 -0.14
N LEU A 55 13.48 -1.56 -0.19
CA LEU A 55 14.11 -2.88 -0.08
C LEU A 55 13.84 -3.54 1.28
N ALA A 56 13.64 -2.77 2.35
CA ALA A 56 13.27 -3.30 3.66
C ALA A 56 11.86 -3.93 3.70
N LEU A 57 10.98 -3.54 2.77
CA LEU A 57 9.57 -3.95 2.73
C LEU A 57 9.28 -5.06 1.71
N VAL A 58 10.29 -5.49 0.96
CA VAL A 58 10.17 -6.52 -0.07
C VAL A 58 10.91 -7.79 0.30
N SER A 59 10.47 -8.90 -0.29
CA SER A 59 11.04 -10.23 -0.14
C SER A 59 12.49 -10.30 -0.66
N PRO A 60 13.30 -11.27 -0.20
CA PRO A 60 14.61 -11.53 -0.80
C PRO A 60 14.55 -11.75 -2.31
N ALA A 61 13.49 -12.40 -2.82
CA ALA A 61 13.32 -12.63 -4.25
C ALA A 61 13.18 -11.32 -5.05
N ILE A 62 12.45 -10.34 -4.52
CA ILE A 62 12.36 -9.00 -5.15
C ILE A 62 13.70 -8.28 -5.11
N ARG A 63 14.43 -8.37 -3.99
CA ARG A 63 15.76 -7.74 -3.89
C ARG A 63 16.72 -8.30 -4.93
N ASP A 64 16.71 -9.61 -5.10
CA ASP A 64 17.53 -10.30 -6.09
C ASP A 64 17.11 -9.95 -7.53
N ALA A 65 15.80 -9.88 -7.79
CA ALA A 65 15.27 -9.43 -9.08
C ALA A 65 15.68 -7.99 -9.40
N ALA A 66 15.58 -7.08 -8.42
CA ALA A 66 15.97 -5.70 -8.58
C ALA A 66 17.48 -5.56 -8.87
N ALA A 67 18.32 -6.27 -8.12
CA ALA A 67 19.77 -6.26 -8.31
C ALA A 67 20.19 -6.79 -9.70
N ALA A 68 19.43 -7.73 -10.27
CA ALA A 68 19.75 -8.35 -11.55
C ALA A 68 19.17 -7.60 -12.77
N GLY A 69 17.98 -7.02 -12.63
CA GLY A 69 17.19 -6.52 -13.76
C GLY A 69 16.99 -5.00 -13.81
N CYS A 70 17.07 -4.32 -12.66
CA CYS A 70 16.79 -2.89 -12.62
C CYS A 70 17.98 -2.03 -13.04
N PRO A 71 17.72 -0.82 -13.57
CA PRO A 71 18.79 0.15 -13.81
C PRO A 71 19.61 0.36 -12.53
N GLU A 72 20.93 0.21 -12.64
CA GLU A 72 21.87 0.35 -11.52
C GLU A 72 21.61 -0.62 -10.34
N GLY A 73 20.79 -1.66 -10.54
CA GLY A 73 20.35 -2.56 -9.47
C GLY A 73 19.38 -1.90 -8.46
N SER A 74 18.79 -0.76 -8.83
CA SER A 74 17.94 0.06 -7.97
C SER A 74 16.45 -0.24 -8.18
N LEU A 75 15.75 -0.57 -7.10
CA LEU A 75 14.32 -0.90 -7.15
C LEU A 75 13.48 0.32 -7.51
N SER A 76 13.81 1.48 -6.95
CA SER A 76 13.18 2.75 -7.30
C SER A 76 13.48 3.13 -8.75
N ALA A 77 14.67 2.86 -9.29
CA ALA A 77 14.96 3.11 -10.69
C ALA A 77 14.11 2.23 -11.65
N CYS A 78 13.76 1.01 -11.24
CA CYS A 78 12.76 0.19 -11.94
C CYS A 78 11.39 0.86 -11.94
N VAL A 79 10.93 1.31 -10.77
CA VAL A 79 9.64 2.01 -10.65
C VAL A 79 9.63 3.30 -11.48
N ASP A 80 10.71 4.08 -11.43
CA ASP A 80 10.88 5.29 -12.24
C ASP A 80 10.82 5.00 -13.74
N ALA A 81 11.34 3.86 -14.20
CA ALA A 81 11.22 3.45 -15.59
C ALA A 81 9.76 3.14 -16.00
N TYR A 82 8.91 2.75 -15.05
CA TYR A 82 7.47 2.52 -15.25
C TYR A 82 6.64 3.81 -15.11
N THR A 83 7.18 4.83 -14.43
CA THR A 83 6.50 6.11 -14.15
C THR A 83 7.14 7.26 -14.93
N PRO A 84 6.70 7.53 -16.17
CA PRO A 84 7.28 8.55 -17.03
C PRO A 84 7.45 9.93 -16.35
N PRO A 85 8.54 10.67 -16.63
CA PRO A 85 8.83 11.95 -15.98
C PRO A 85 7.71 12.99 -16.09
N GLU A 86 6.91 12.94 -17.15
CA GLU A 86 5.80 13.87 -17.34
C GLU A 86 4.61 13.61 -16.39
N TRP A 87 4.68 12.58 -15.53
CA TRP A 87 3.76 12.37 -14.40
C TRP A 87 4.09 13.34 -13.26
N GLY A 88 5.33 13.82 -13.18
CA GLY A 88 5.84 14.61 -12.07
C GLY A 88 5.88 13.83 -10.76
N ASP A 89 6.12 14.52 -9.64
CA ASP A 89 6.31 13.86 -8.36
C ASP A 89 5.06 13.12 -7.86
N LEU A 90 5.28 12.00 -7.17
CA LEU A 90 4.25 11.34 -6.39
C LEU A 90 3.64 12.30 -5.36
N LYS A 91 2.31 12.35 -5.28
CA LYS A 91 1.55 13.11 -4.27
C LYS A 91 1.03 12.22 -3.15
N SER A 92 0.48 11.07 -3.49
CA SER A 92 -0.05 10.14 -2.50
C SER A 92 -0.17 8.73 -3.05
N VAL A 93 -0.14 7.75 -2.15
CA VAL A 93 -0.55 6.37 -2.39
C VAL A 93 -1.66 6.05 -1.41
N VAL A 94 -2.73 5.44 -1.89
CA VAL A 94 -3.87 5.04 -1.06
C VAL A 94 -4.20 3.58 -1.26
N PHE A 95 -4.54 2.91 -0.17
CA PHE A 95 -5.16 1.61 -0.21
C PHE A 95 -6.53 1.69 -0.90
N ARG A 96 -6.79 0.78 -1.84
CA ARG A 96 -8.07 0.70 -2.55
C ARG A 96 -8.91 -0.47 -2.05
N ARG A 97 -8.37 -1.68 -2.10
CA ARG A 97 -9.01 -2.93 -1.67
C ARG A 97 -7.96 -4.01 -1.46
N ALA A 98 -8.32 -5.08 -0.76
CA ALA A 98 -7.52 -6.29 -0.71
C ALA A 98 -8.40 -7.54 -0.72
N THR A 99 -7.84 -8.64 -1.23
CA THR A 99 -8.45 -9.96 -1.22
C THR A 99 -7.56 -10.90 -0.41
N PRO A 100 -8.08 -11.58 0.61
CA PRO A 100 -7.29 -12.57 1.35
C PRO A 100 -7.05 -13.82 0.50
N ASP A 101 -5.86 -14.38 0.59
CA ASP A 101 -5.46 -15.65 -0.01
C ASP A 101 -4.66 -16.48 1.01
N GLY A 102 -5.36 -17.26 1.83
CA GLY A 102 -4.76 -17.96 2.96
C GLY A 102 -4.24 -16.97 4.02
N GLU A 103 -2.95 -17.03 4.32
CA GLU A 103 -2.25 -16.07 5.19
C GLU A 103 -1.72 -14.85 4.41
N SER A 104 -1.89 -14.82 3.09
CA SER A 104 -1.42 -13.77 2.21
C SER A 104 -2.54 -12.78 1.87
N TRP A 105 -2.16 -11.63 1.33
CA TRP A 105 -3.09 -10.63 0.82
C TRP A 105 -2.71 -10.15 -0.58
N ASP A 106 -3.69 -10.15 -1.48
CA ASP A 106 -3.62 -9.42 -2.74
C ASP A 106 -4.10 -7.99 -2.51
N VAL A 107 -3.20 -7.01 -2.54
CA VAL A 107 -3.48 -5.61 -2.20
C VAL A 107 -3.47 -4.75 -3.45
N ASP A 108 -4.57 -4.04 -3.66
CA ASP A 108 -4.71 -3.04 -4.72
C ASP A 108 -4.53 -1.63 -4.14
N LEU A 109 -3.67 -0.85 -4.78
CA LEU A 109 -3.30 0.50 -4.41
C LEU A 109 -3.60 1.47 -5.57
N ILE A 110 -3.84 2.74 -5.23
CA ILE A 110 -3.92 3.84 -6.20
C ILE A 110 -2.89 4.89 -5.81
N SER A 111 -2.04 5.27 -6.75
CA SER A 111 -1.14 6.41 -6.62
C SER A 111 -1.61 7.60 -7.45
N TYR A 112 -1.34 8.79 -6.94
CA TYR A 112 -1.63 10.07 -7.58
C TYR A 112 -0.34 10.86 -7.73
N TYR A 113 -0.10 11.40 -8.93
CA TYR A 113 1.09 12.17 -9.27
C TYR A 113 0.74 13.63 -9.57
N ALA A 114 1.76 14.50 -9.60
CA ALA A 114 1.60 15.94 -9.72
C ALA A 114 0.90 16.37 -11.02
N ALA A 115 1.22 15.70 -12.14
CA ALA A 115 0.56 15.91 -13.41
C ALA A 115 -0.71 15.05 -13.49
N ASN A 116 -1.79 15.67 -13.95
CA ASN A 116 -3.14 15.11 -13.87
C ASN A 116 -3.30 13.89 -14.81
N ARG A 117 -3.22 12.67 -14.27
CA ARG A 117 -3.41 11.39 -14.98
C ARG A 117 -4.88 10.95 -15.01
N GLY A 118 -5.81 11.90 -15.13
CA GLY A 118 -7.24 11.63 -15.05
C GLY A 118 -7.71 11.31 -13.63
N ALA A 119 -9.01 11.40 -13.39
CA ALA A 119 -9.59 11.18 -12.06
C ALA A 119 -9.33 9.77 -11.48
N SER A 120 -8.85 8.84 -12.29
CA SER A 120 -8.72 7.42 -11.96
C SER A 120 -7.41 7.05 -11.27
N GLY A 121 -6.33 7.82 -11.42
CA GLY A 121 -5.02 7.52 -10.82
C GLY A 121 -4.24 6.37 -11.48
N VAL A 122 -3.14 5.98 -10.86
CA VAL A 122 -2.26 4.88 -11.29
C VAL A 122 -2.45 3.69 -10.36
N CYS A 123 -2.81 2.54 -10.91
CA CYS A 123 -3.13 1.34 -10.16
C CYS A 123 -1.92 0.42 -10.04
N ILE A 124 -1.72 -0.08 -8.81
CA ILE A 124 -0.58 -0.90 -8.42
C ILE A 124 -1.11 -2.06 -7.60
N TYR A 125 -0.57 -3.24 -7.87
CA TYR A 125 -0.84 -4.48 -7.14
C TYR A 125 0.39 -4.86 -6.33
N ALA A 126 0.17 -5.29 -5.09
CA ALA A 126 1.20 -5.86 -4.21
C ALA A 126 0.65 -7.12 -3.54
N ARG A 127 1.37 -8.24 -3.68
CA ARG A 127 1.12 -9.44 -2.88
C ARG A 127 1.90 -9.33 -1.58
N MET A 128 1.18 -9.42 -0.47
CA MET A 128 1.75 -9.37 0.87
C MET A 128 1.78 -10.77 1.49
N GLU A 129 2.94 -11.17 1.98
CA GLU A 129 3.11 -12.44 2.71
C GLU A 129 3.88 -12.22 4.02
N PRO A 130 3.59 -13.03 5.06
CA PRO A 130 4.39 -13.04 6.26
C PRO A 130 5.73 -13.75 5.99
N VAL A 131 6.81 -12.98 5.95
CA VAL A 131 8.19 -13.47 5.81
C VAL A 131 8.95 -13.13 7.09
N ASP A 132 9.45 -14.16 7.79
CA ASP A 132 10.19 -14.04 9.05
C ASP A 132 9.46 -13.20 10.13
N GLY A 133 8.13 -13.29 10.18
CA GLY A 133 7.29 -12.55 11.14
C GLY A 133 7.04 -11.08 10.77
N SER A 134 7.41 -10.67 9.55
CA SER A 134 7.14 -9.34 8.98
C SER A 134 6.33 -9.44 7.70
N TRP A 135 5.46 -8.47 7.44
CA TRP A 135 4.77 -8.40 6.16
C TRP A 135 5.71 -7.86 5.09
N GLN A 136 5.93 -8.64 4.05
CA GLN A 136 6.77 -8.25 2.92
C GLN A 136 5.99 -8.37 1.62
N VAL A 137 6.31 -7.50 0.68
CA VAL A 137 5.86 -7.61 -0.70
C VAL A 137 6.62 -8.79 -1.33
N THR A 138 5.91 -9.79 -1.83
CA THR A 138 6.46 -10.97 -2.52
C THR A 138 6.03 -11.05 -3.98
N ARG A 139 5.28 -10.05 -4.43
CA ARG A 139 4.95 -9.82 -5.83
C ARG A 139 4.49 -8.39 -5.96
N TYR A 140 4.84 -7.70 -7.03
CA TYR A 140 4.12 -6.50 -7.42
C TYR A 140 3.90 -6.45 -8.92
N ALA A 141 2.90 -5.69 -9.35
CA ALA A 141 2.62 -5.43 -10.75
C ALA A 141 1.83 -4.12 -10.91
N GLY A 142 1.61 -3.71 -12.16
CA GLY A 142 0.82 -2.53 -12.48
C GLY A 142 1.72 -1.35 -12.77
N PHE A 143 1.62 -0.28 -11.97
CA PHE A 143 2.15 1.05 -12.33
C PHE A 143 1.57 1.53 -13.67
N ILE A 144 0.28 1.22 -13.90
CA ILE A 144 -0.47 1.57 -15.11
C ILE A 144 -1.66 2.45 -14.76
N HIS A 145 -2.24 3.12 -15.75
CA HIS A 145 -3.46 3.88 -15.55
C HIS A 145 -4.59 2.96 -15.06
N CYS A 146 -5.35 3.38 -14.04
CA CYS A 146 -6.41 2.54 -13.46
C CYS A 146 -7.56 2.18 -14.41
N ALA A 147 -7.71 2.89 -15.53
CA ALA A 147 -8.67 2.56 -16.59
C ALA A 147 -8.11 1.61 -17.67
N ASP A 148 -6.83 1.22 -17.57
CA ASP A 148 -6.25 0.24 -18.48
C ASP A 148 -6.94 -1.13 -18.30
N PRO A 149 -7.40 -1.79 -19.37
CA PRO A 149 -8.02 -3.12 -19.27
C PRO A 149 -7.13 -4.18 -18.60
N ALA A 150 -5.80 -4.08 -18.72
CA ALA A 150 -4.86 -5.00 -18.10
C ALA A 150 -4.92 -5.01 -16.57
N TRP A 151 -5.52 -3.97 -15.95
CA TRP A 151 -5.70 -3.90 -14.51
C TRP A 151 -6.74 -4.88 -13.95
N ARG A 152 -7.76 -5.28 -14.73
CA ARG A 152 -8.96 -5.95 -14.18
C ARG A 152 -8.67 -7.21 -13.37
N ASP A 153 -7.71 -8.02 -13.82
CA ASP A 153 -7.38 -9.32 -13.25
C ASP A 153 -5.89 -9.42 -12.87
N ILE A 154 -5.26 -8.28 -12.55
CA ILE A 154 -3.81 -8.09 -12.36
C ILE A 154 -3.15 -9.16 -11.47
N SER A 155 -3.80 -9.60 -10.38
CA SER A 155 -3.24 -10.58 -9.44
C SER A 155 -3.08 -11.98 -10.04
N SER A 156 -3.97 -12.33 -10.96
CA SER A 156 -4.01 -13.63 -11.63
C SER A 156 -3.48 -13.61 -13.07
N ASN A 157 -3.19 -12.41 -13.59
CA ASN A 157 -2.69 -12.23 -14.94
C ASN A 157 -1.19 -12.60 -14.99
N PRO A 158 -0.79 -13.64 -15.76
CA PRO A 158 0.62 -13.99 -15.93
C PRO A 158 1.37 -12.93 -16.75
N ASP A 159 0.65 -12.18 -17.60
CA ASP A 159 1.17 -11.11 -18.44
C ASP A 159 0.89 -9.73 -17.83
N ALA A 160 0.81 -9.66 -16.49
CA ALA A 160 0.59 -8.40 -15.79
C ALA A 160 1.75 -7.43 -16.11
N PRO A 161 1.46 -6.19 -16.54
CA PRO A 161 2.50 -5.23 -16.87
C PRO A 161 3.34 -4.91 -15.64
N ASN A 162 4.65 -4.75 -15.85
CA ASN A 162 5.63 -4.41 -14.81
C ASN A 162 5.57 -5.36 -13.60
N SER A 163 5.35 -6.66 -13.87
CA SER A 163 5.28 -7.67 -12.82
C SER A 163 6.67 -8.11 -12.39
N GLU A 164 6.93 -8.05 -11.09
CA GLU A 164 8.10 -8.66 -10.46
C GLU A 164 7.68 -9.77 -9.47
N PRO A 165 8.57 -10.73 -9.14
CA PRO A 165 8.38 -11.75 -8.09
C PRO A 165 8.41 -11.17 -6.67
#